data_AF-X1H9W8-F1
#
_entry.id   AF-X1H9W8-F1
#
_cell.length_a   1.000
_cell.length_b   1.000
_cell.length_c   1.000
_cell.angle_alpha   90.00
_cell.angle_beta   90.00
_cell.angle_gamma   90.00
#
_symmetry.space_group_name_H-M   'P 1'
#
loop_
_entity.id
_entity.type
_entity.pdbx_description
1 polymer ?
#
loop_
_entity_poly.entity_id
_entity_poly.type
_entity_poly.pdbx_seq_one_letter_code
_entity_poly.pdbx_strand_id
1 'polypeptide(L)'
;MLDKDFPWDTIQFPTNLLDRHYRSFTNEILPRVAERRMGIIGMKSLASSQILKTGVSPQEAITYALSLPIDTLVSGIDSLEVLDQNLTIVRNWKPLSEEGQKHLLERVASFARDGHLEDYKRT
;
A
#
# COMPACT_ATOMS: atom_id res chain seq x y z
N MET A 1 -17.01 -9.00 -4.99
CA MET A 1 -16.61 -8.58 -6.36
C MET A 1 -15.93 -9.73 -7.07
N LEU A 2 -14.81 -10.25 -6.53
CA LEU A 2 -14.10 -11.40 -7.09
C LEU A 2 -14.91 -12.70 -7.11
N ASP A 3 -15.91 -12.87 -6.25
CA ASP A 3 -16.76 -14.08 -6.27
C ASP A 3 -17.78 -14.10 -7.42
N LYS A 4 -17.90 -13.00 -8.17
CA LYS A 4 -18.71 -12.98 -9.40
C LYS A 4 -17.93 -13.66 -10.52
N ASP A 5 -18.63 -14.49 -11.29
CA ASP A 5 -18.11 -15.08 -12.53
C ASP A 5 -18.07 -14.01 -13.63
N PHE A 6 -17.03 -13.18 -13.56
CA PHE A 6 -16.79 -12.09 -14.50
C PHE A 6 -15.28 -11.94 -14.71
N PRO A 7 -14.81 -11.78 -15.97
CA PRO A 7 -13.40 -11.66 -16.29
C PRO A 7 -12.91 -10.23 -16.06
N TRP A 8 -12.70 -9.86 -14.79
CA TRP A 8 -12.16 -8.55 -14.45
C TRP A 8 -10.70 -8.41 -14.92
N ASP A 9 -10.39 -7.35 -15.68
CA ASP A 9 -9.02 -7.10 -16.15
C ASP A 9 -8.11 -6.52 -15.06
N THR A 10 -8.67 -5.70 -14.16
CA THR A 10 -7.91 -5.00 -13.11
C THR A 10 -8.67 -4.92 -11.79
N ILE A 11 -7.93 -4.70 -10.71
CA ILE A 11 -8.45 -4.36 -9.40
C ILE A 11 -7.64 -3.23 -8.79
N GLN A 12 -8.31 -2.36 -8.03
CA GLN A 12 -7.67 -1.31 -7.25
C GLN A 12 -7.97 -1.50 -5.75
N PHE A 13 -6.94 -1.49 -4.90
CA PHE A 13 -7.11 -1.59 -3.44
C PHE A 13 -5.96 -0.94 -2.64
N PRO A 14 -6.16 -0.64 -1.34
CA PRO A 14 -5.14 -0.04 -0.49
C PRO A 14 -3.89 -0.92 -0.33
N THR A 15 -2.71 -0.33 -0.57
CA THR A 15 -1.40 -0.99 -0.45
C THR A 15 -0.47 -0.10 0.36
N ASN A 16 -0.44 -0.32 1.67
CA ASN A 16 0.32 0.50 2.62
C ASN A 16 0.80 -0.37 3.80
N LEU A 17 1.73 0.15 4.61
CA LEU A 17 2.33 -0.61 5.73
C LEU A 17 1.32 -1.01 6.82
N LEU A 18 0.28 -0.22 7.05
CA LEU A 18 -0.74 -0.53 8.05
C LEU A 18 -1.62 -1.70 7.58
N ASP A 19 -1.78 -1.86 6.25
CA ASP A 19 -2.73 -2.79 5.66
C ASP A 19 -2.53 -4.23 6.15
N ARG A 20 -1.28 -4.66 6.31
CA ARG A 20 -0.90 -6.03 6.65
C ARG A 20 -1.49 -6.51 7.99
N HIS A 21 -1.85 -5.60 8.88
CA HIS A 21 -2.13 -5.88 10.30
C HIS A 21 -3.62 -6.03 10.64
N TYR A 22 -4.53 -5.45 9.86
CA TYR A 22 -5.96 -5.44 10.18
C TYR A 22 -6.80 -5.51 8.90
N ARG A 23 -7.67 -6.52 8.77
CA ARG A 23 -8.54 -6.76 7.57
C ARG A 23 -7.77 -6.50 6.28
N SER A 24 -6.70 -7.27 6.08
CA SER A 24 -5.63 -6.96 5.15
C SER A 24 -6.01 -7.28 3.72
N PHE A 25 -6.05 -6.26 2.85
CA PHE A 25 -6.25 -6.48 1.42
C PHE A 25 -5.05 -7.24 0.84
N THR A 26 -3.83 -6.90 1.26
CA THR A 26 -2.60 -7.58 0.82
C THR A 26 -2.64 -9.08 1.15
N ASN A 27 -3.21 -9.49 2.28
CA ASN A 27 -3.25 -10.90 2.67
C ASN A 27 -4.40 -11.65 1.99
N GLU A 28 -5.55 -11.00 1.87
CA GLU A 28 -6.80 -11.66 1.46
C GLU A 28 -7.03 -11.56 -0.06
N ILE A 29 -6.56 -10.49 -0.70
CA ILE A 29 -6.87 -10.17 -2.10
C ILE A 29 -5.71 -10.54 -3.04
N LEU A 30 -4.46 -10.23 -2.70
CA LEU A 30 -3.32 -10.49 -3.61
C LEU A 30 -3.24 -11.94 -4.10
N PRO A 31 -3.39 -12.99 -3.26
CA PRO A 31 -3.32 -14.37 -3.73
C PRO A 31 -4.40 -14.68 -4.77
N ARG A 32 -5.63 -14.19 -4.55
CA ARG A 32 -6.78 -14.42 -5.45
C ARG A 32 -6.61 -13.71 -6.79
N VAL A 33 -5.97 -12.54 -6.79
CA VAL A 33 -5.73 -11.75 -8.00
C VAL A 33 -4.59 -12.35 -8.83
N ALA A 34 -3.54 -12.83 -8.16
CA ALA A 34 -2.43 -13.52 -8.81
C ALA A 34 -2.89 -14.79 -9.55
N GLU A 35 -3.79 -15.59 -8.95
CA GLU A 35 -4.39 -16.77 -9.59
C GLU A 35 -5.14 -16.43 -10.88
N ARG A 36 -5.78 -15.25 -10.93
CA ARG A 36 -6.60 -14.79 -12.05
C ARG A 36 -5.83 -13.97 -13.09
N ARG A 37 -4.54 -13.68 -12.85
CA ARG A 37 -3.68 -12.87 -13.73
C ARG A 37 -4.28 -11.50 -14.07
N MET A 38 -4.96 -10.86 -13.11
CA MET A 38 -5.48 -9.50 -13.30
C MET A 38 -4.40 -8.47 -12.98
N GLY A 39 -4.51 -7.28 -13.57
CA GLY A 39 -3.68 -6.13 -13.23
C GLY A 39 -4.01 -5.56 -11.85
N ILE A 40 -2.98 -5.20 -11.09
CA ILE A 40 -3.09 -4.72 -9.71
C ILE A 40 -2.70 -3.23 -9.64
N ILE A 41 -3.67 -2.41 -9.26
CA ILE A 41 -3.50 -0.97 -9.04
C ILE A 41 -3.46 -0.71 -7.53
N GLY A 42 -2.29 -0.42 -7.00
CA GLY A 42 -2.13 0.02 -5.61
C GLY A 42 -2.68 1.43 -5.40
N MET A 43 -3.20 1.72 -4.21
CA MET A 43 -3.59 3.07 -3.80
C MET A 43 -3.35 3.28 -2.30
N LYS A 44 -3.52 4.52 -1.83
CA LYS A 44 -3.42 4.88 -0.40
C LYS A 44 -2.08 4.49 0.24
N SER A 45 -0.96 4.62 -0.46
CA SER A 45 0.40 4.35 0.07
C SER A 45 0.69 5.05 1.38
N LEU A 46 0.11 6.23 1.61
CA LEU A 46 0.24 7.01 2.85
C LEU A 46 -0.91 6.82 3.86
N ALA A 47 -1.84 5.90 3.63
CA ALA A 47 -3.05 5.71 4.44
C ALA A 47 -3.77 7.05 4.76
N SER A 48 -4.02 7.87 3.74
CA SER A 48 -4.59 9.23 3.90
C SER A 48 -3.79 10.10 4.89
N SER A 49 -2.47 10.05 4.78
CA SER A 49 -1.48 10.71 5.66
C SER A 49 -1.47 10.24 7.12
N GLN A 50 -2.33 9.30 7.52
CA GLN A 50 -2.39 8.78 8.88
C GLN A 50 -1.12 8.01 9.25
N ILE A 51 -0.48 7.34 8.28
CA ILE A 51 0.75 6.59 8.52
C ILE A 51 1.89 7.48 9.05
N LEU A 52 1.90 8.77 8.71
CA LEU A 52 2.94 9.70 9.14
C LEU A 52 2.97 9.87 10.67
N LYS A 53 1.85 9.62 11.36
CA LYS A 53 1.75 9.61 12.83
C LYS A 53 2.58 8.50 13.49
N THR A 54 2.98 7.49 12.72
CA THR A 54 3.80 6.36 13.19
C THR A 54 5.32 6.63 13.08
N GLY A 55 5.71 7.80 12.57
CA GLY A 55 7.11 8.14 12.31
C GLY A 55 7.69 7.52 11.03
N VAL A 56 6.85 6.91 10.20
CA VAL A 56 7.21 6.48 8.84
C VAL A 56 7.18 7.69 7.90
N SER A 57 8.26 7.86 7.15
CA SER A 57 8.38 8.91 6.13
C SER A 57 7.59 8.58 4.86
N PRO A 58 7.22 9.60 4.04
CA PRO A 58 6.63 9.36 2.72
C PRO A 58 7.50 8.45 1.84
N GLN A 59 8.83 8.62 1.90
CA GLN A 59 9.78 7.77 1.16
C GLN A 59 9.68 6.31 1.57
N GLU A 60 9.68 5.99 2.86
CA GLU A 60 9.53 4.61 3.35
C GLU A 60 8.18 4.01 2.95
N ALA A 61 7.09 4.78 3.12
CA ALA A 61 5.73 4.31 2.82
C ALA A 61 5.51 4.04 1.32
N ILE A 62 5.95 4.96 0.45
CA ILE A 62 5.86 4.81 -1.01
C ILE A 62 6.78 3.69 -1.49
N THR A 63 8.02 3.61 -0.97
CA THR A 63 8.96 2.53 -1.33
C THR A 63 8.40 1.17 -0.94
N TYR A 64 7.80 1.04 0.25
CA TYR A 64 7.12 -0.19 0.67
C TYR A 64 5.98 -0.55 -0.28
N ALA A 65 5.07 0.39 -0.57
CA ALA A 65 3.94 0.14 -1.46
C ALA A 65 4.39 -0.34 -2.86
N LEU A 66 5.43 0.28 -3.42
CA LEU A 66 6.03 -0.11 -4.70
C LEU A 66 6.82 -1.43 -4.64
N SER A 67 7.17 -1.92 -3.46
CA SER A 67 7.87 -3.21 -3.27
C SER A 67 6.90 -4.40 -3.21
N LEU A 68 5.59 -4.13 -3.10
CA LEU A 68 4.55 -5.16 -3.19
C LEU A 68 4.35 -5.56 -4.66
N PRO A 69 3.80 -6.77 -4.92
CA PRO A 69 3.52 -7.23 -6.29
C PRO A 69 2.31 -6.50 -6.88
N ILE A 70 2.50 -5.22 -7.23
CA ILE A 70 1.52 -4.36 -7.91
C ILE A 70 2.07 -3.91 -9.27
N ASP A 71 1.19 -3.66 -10.23
CA ASP A 71 1.58 -3.20 -11.57
C ASP A 71 1.71 -1.68 -11.65
N THR A 72 0.95 -0.96 -10.82
CA THR A 72 1.01 0.50 -10.75
C THR A 72 0.55 1.01 -9.39
N LEU A 73 1.01 2.20 -9.00
CA LEU A 73 0.61 2.87 -7.76
C LEU A 73 -0.02 4.23 -8.07
N VAL A 74 -1.24 4.43 -7.58
CA VAL A 74 -1.89 5.74 -7.56
C VAL A 74 -1.43 6.51 -6.32
N SER A 75 -0.68 7.59 -6.54
CA SER A 75 -0.16 8.47 -5.49
C SER A 75 -0.99 9.75 -5.34
N GLY A 76 -1.21 10.18 -4.10
CA GLY A 76 -1.85 11.46 -3.80
C GLY A 76 -0.86 12.62 -3.98
N ILE A 77 -1.32 13.68 -4.65
CA ILE A 77 -0.52 14.88 -4.95
C ILE A 77 -1.47 16.08 -4.83
N ASP A 78 -1.24 16.93 -3.84
CA ASP A 78 -2.03 18.14 -3.57
C ASP A 78 -1.25 19.44 -3.86
N SER A 79 0.05 19.33 -4.13
CA SER A 79 0.96 20.45 -4.32
C SER A 79 2.12 20.06 -5.25
N LEU A 80 2.78 21.06 -5.83
CA LEU A 80 3.98 20.86 -6.65
C LEU A 80 5.17 20.34 -5.81
N GLU A 81 5.23 20.69 -4.52
CA GLU A 81 6.26 20.18 -3.61
C GLU A 81 6.09 18.67 -3.38
N VAL A 82 4.86 18.19 -3.13
CA VAL A 82 4.57 16.76 -3.01
C VAL A 82 4.80 16.03 -4.34
N LEU A 83 4.50 16.67 -5.48
CA LEU A 83 4.84 16.12 -6.80
C LEU A 83 6.35 15.90 -6.94
N ASP A 84 7.17 16.91 -6.64
CA ASP A 84 8.63 16.81 -6.76
C ASP A 84 9.23 15.79 -5.78
N GLN A 85 8.71 15.74 -4.55
CA GLN A 85 9.08 14.71 -3.57
C GLN A 85 8.76 13.30 -4.10
N ASN A 86 7.54 13.07 -4.59
CA ASN A 86 7.13 11.77 -5.12
C ASN A 86 7.96 11.37 -6.34
N LEU A 87 8.21 12.29 -7.26
CA LEU A 87 9.07 12.08 -8.42
C LEU A 87 10.50 11.71 -8.01
N THR A 88 11.04 12.39 -7.00
CA THR A 88 12.38 12.10 -6.46
C THR A 88 12.44 10.71 -5.84
N ILE A 89 11.41 10.30 -5.10
CA ILE A 89 11.32 8.95 -4.52
C ILE A 89 11.34 7.90 -5.63
N VAL A 90 10.47 8.00 -6.63
CA VAL A 90 10.35 6.97 -7.69
C VAL A 90 11.57 6.94 -8.63
N ARG A 91 12.24 8.07 -8.87
CA ARG A 91 13.49 8.12 -9.66
C ARG A 91 14.65 7.39 -9.00
N ASN A 92 14.68 7.38 -7.67
CA ASN A 92 15.73 6.73 -6.87
C ASN A 92 15.28 5.40 -6.27
N TRP A 93 14.08 4.94 -6.62
CA TRP A 93 13.46 3.79 -5.99
C TRP A 93 14.21 2.49 -6.29
N LYS A 94 14.30 1.65 -5.27
CA LYS A 94 14.67 0.24 -5.35
C LYS A 94 13.70 -0.55 -4.48
N PRO A 95 13.30 -1.76 -4.88
CA PRO A 95 12.45 -2.59 -4.04
C PRO A 95 13.15 -2.91 -2.73
N LEU A 96 12.39 -2.91 -1.63
CA LEU A 96 12.85 -3.37 -0.33
C LEU A 96 13.07 -4.88 -0.35
N SER A 97 14.14 -5.33 0.30
CA SER A 97 14.29 -6.76 0.63
C SER A 97 13.18 -7.20 1.58
N GLU A 98 12.96 -8.51 1.69
CA GLU A 98 11.98 -9.08 2.61
C GLU A 98 12.25 -8.65 4.07
N GLU A 99 13.53 -8.59 4.47
CA GLU A 99 13.93 -8.11 5.79
C GLU A 99 13.62 -6.62 5.97
N GLY A 100 13.86 -5.80 4.94
CA GLY A 100 13.53 -4.38 4.95
C GLY A 100 12.03 -4.14 5.09
N GLN A 101 11.21 -4.92 4.37
CA GLN A 101 9.75 -4.87 4.49
C GLN A 101 9.30 -5.30 5.90
N LYS A 102 9.85 -6.40 6.43
CA LYS A 102 9.55 -6.89 7.77
C LYS A 102 9.89 -5.87 8.85
N HIS A 103 11.05 -5.22 8.76
CA HIS A 103 11.46 -4.19 9.71
C HIS A 103 10.48 -3.00 9.74
N LEU A 104 10.01 -2.53 8.57
CA LEU A 104 9.00 -1.46 8.53
C LEU A 104 7.64 -1.91 9.09
N LEU A 105 7.22 -3.14 8.81
CA LEU A 105 5.98 -3.71 9.37
C LEU A 105 6.04 -3.81 10.89
N GLU A 106 7.17 -4.25 11.45
CA GLU A 106 7.36 -4.33 12.91
C GLU A 106 7.26 -2.96 13.59
N ARG A 107 7.82 -1.90 12.96
CA ARG A 107 7.75 -0.53 13.46
C ARG A 107 6.33 0.01 13.57
N VAL A 108 5.44 -0.34 12.64
CA VAL A 108 4.05 0.16 12.62
C VAL A 108 3.06 -0.77 13.34
N ALA A 109 3.49 -1.96 13.74
CA ALA A 109 2.61 -3.02 14.25
C ALA A 109 1.79 -2.63 15.49
N SER A 110 2.31 -1.76 16.36
CA SER A 110 1.56 -1.26 17.54
C SER A 110 0.45 -0.28 17.16
N PHE A 111 0.60 0.45 16.06
CA PHE A 111 -0.36 1.46 15.58
C PHE A 111 -1.47 0.85 14.71
N ALA A 112 -1.22 -0.28 14.07
CA ALA A 112 -2.09 -0.81 13.00
C ALA A 112 -3.09 -1.90 13.47
N ARG A 113 -3.18 -2.20 14.77
CA ARG A 113 -3.86 -3.42 15.28
C ARG A 113 -5.39 -3.43 15.11
N ASP A 114 -6.01 -2.27 15.14
CA ASP A 114 -7.48 -2.11 15.18
C ASP A 114 -8.02 -1.32 13.97
N GLY A 115 -7.16 -1.00 13.01
CA GLY A 115 -7.51 -0.24 11.82
C GLY A 115 -7.90 1.22 12.07
N HIS A 116 -7.60 1.81 13.25
CA HIS A 116 -8.00 3.19 13.54
C HIS A 116 -7.36 4.26 12.64
N LEU A 117 -6.24 3.92 12.00
CA LEU A 117 -5.56 4.76 11.00
C LEU A 117 -6.01 4.45 9.57
N GLU A 118 -6.93 3.50 9.38
CA GLU A 118 -7.49 3.08 8.10
C GLU A 118 -9.02 3.05 8.18
N ASP A 119 -9.65 4.21 8.37
CA ASP A 119 -11.10 4.35 8.62
C ASP A 119 -12.00 3.56 7.66
N TYR A 120 -11.58 3.44 6.40
CA TYR A 120 -12.26 2.67 5.35
C TYR A 120 -12.34 1.16 5.60
N LYS A 121 -11.69 0.62 6.66
CA LYS A 121 -11.75 -0.79 7.06
C LYS A 121 -12.70 -1.05 8.23
N ARG A 122 -13.17 0.01 8.89
CA ARG A 122 -13.99 -0.08 10.11
C ARG A 122 -15.50 0.06 9.85
N THR A 123 -15.87 0.40 8.61
CA THR A 123 -17.26 0.46 8.12
C THR A 123 -17.60 -0.79 7.32
#